data_AF-A0A4P5QR99-F1
#
_entry.id   AF-A0A4P5QR99-F1
#
_cell.length_a   1.000
_cell.length_b   1.000
_cell.length_c   1.000
_cell.angle_alpha   90.00
_cell.angle_beta   90.00
_cell.angle_gamma   90.00
#
_symmetry.space_group_name_H-M   'P 1'
#
loop_
_entity.id
_entity.type
_entity.pdbx_description
1 polymer ?
#
loop_
_entity_poly.entity_id
_entity_poly.type
_entity_poly.pdbx_seq_one_letter_code
_entity_poly.pdbx_strand_id
1 'polypeptide(L)'
;MKRFLVRKIRDLGLAIARLFASDLVDFRTGKKIGRALLLPWRGKIHVIGLENAVQVAFVPQERLTFWKQEIGFTAHPRPDFPHEPRP
;
A
#
# COMPACT_ATOMS: atom_id res chain seq x y z
N MET A 1 -4.71 31.47 -10.08
CA MET A 1 -4.36 31.19 -8.66
C MET A 1 -4.55 29.72 -8.26
N LYS A 2 -5.70 29.07 -8.51
CA LYS A 2 -5.96 27.66 -8.14
C LYS A 2 -4.93 26.62 -8.64
N ARG A 3 -4.39 26.77 -9.86
CA ARG A 3 -3.41 25.80 -10.44
C ARG A 3 -2.06 25.77 -9.72
N PHE A 4 -1.61 26.90 -9.17
CA PHE A 4 -0.34 26.97 -8.43
C PHE A 4 -0.45 26.29 -7.06
N LEU A 5 -1.60 26.43 -6.39
CA LEU A 5 -1.87 25.79 -5.11
C LEU A 5 -1.88 24.26 -5.22
N VAL A 6 -2.54 23.73 -6.26
CA VAL A 6 -2.60 22.27 -6.51
C VAL A 6 -1.20 21.69 -6.79
N ARG A 7 -0.35 22.40 -7.53
CA ARG A 7 1.04 21.98 -7.77
C ARG A 7 1.83 21.87 -6.47
N LYS A 8 1.75 22.89 -5.60
CA LYS A 8 2.46 22.86 -4.31
C LYS A 8 1.98 21.74 -3.39
N ILE A 9 0.68 21.45 -3.38
CA ILE A 9 0.11 20.33 -2.61
C ILE A 9 0.64 18.99 -3.13
N ARG A 10 0.70 18.81 -4.46
CA ARG A 10 1.24 17.60 -5.07
C ARG A 10 2.71 17.41 -4.72
N ASP A 11 3.52 18.45 -4.88
CA ASP A 11 4.97 18.35 -4.66
C ASP A 11 5.29 18.12 -3.17
N LEU A 12 4.51 18.73 -2.26
CA LEU A 12 4.57 18.45 -0.83
C LEU A 12 4.14 17.00 -0.51
N GLY A 13 3.06 16.52 -1.12
CA GLY A 13 2.60 15.14 -0.96
C GLY A 13 3.63 14.12 -1.44
N LEU A 14 4.33 14.39 -2.54
CA LEU A 14 5.42 13.57 -3.04
C LEU A 14 6.65 13.61 -2.10
N ALA A 15 6.98 14.78 -1.54
CA ALA A 15 8.07 14.90 -0.57
C ALA A 15 7.79 14.09 0.71
N ILE A 16 6.57 14.19 1.25
CA ILE A 16 6.11 13.40 2.40
C ILE A 16 6.14 11.91 2.05
N ALA A 17 5.64 11.52 0.88
CA ALA A 17 5.69 10.13 0.44
C ALA A 17 7.13 9.61 0.36
N ARG A 18 8.08 10.37 -0.18
CA ARG A 18 9.49 9.94 -0.23
C ARG A 18 10.13 9.78 1.15
N LEU A 19 9.76 10.64 2.10
CA LEU A 19 10.31 10.62 3.45
C LEU A 19 9.75 9.45 4.27
N PHE A 20 8.42 9.25 4.21
CA PHE A 20 7.71 8.28 5.07
C PHE A 20 7.41 6.94 4.39
N ALA A 21 7.71 6.79 3.09
CA ALA A 21 7.55 5.50 2.43
C ALA A 21 8.56 4.49 2.98
N SER A 22 8.02 3.35 3.41
CA SER A 22 8.76 2.20 3.90
C SER A 22 8.80 1.11 2.84
N ASP A 23 9.76 0.21 3.00
CA ASP A 23 9.80 -1.02 2.21
C ASP A 23 8.62 -1.91 2.58
N LEU A 24 7.84 -2.30 1.58
CA LEU A 24 6.75 -3.23 1.73
C LEU A 24 7.27 -4.63 1.42
N VAL A 25 7.24 -5.49 2.43
CA VAL A 25 7.70 -6.88 2.35
C VAL A 25 6.49 -7.80 2.31
N ASP A 26 6.54 -8.78 1.43
CA ASP A 26 5.54 -9.82 1.33
C ASP A 26 5.53 -10.65 2.61
N PHE A 27 4.41 -10.60 3.32
CA PHE A 27 4.28 -11.27 4.61
C PHE A 27 4.47 -12.80 4.52
N ARG A 28 4.08 -13.43 3.41
CA ARG A 28 4.17 -14.90 3.25
C ARG A 28 5.56 -15.37 2.84
N THR A 29 6.26 -14.58 2.05
CA THR A 29 7.52 -15.00 1.40
C THR A 29 8.75 -14.26 1.91
N GLY A 30 8.58 -13.16 2.65
CA GLY A 30 9.66 -12.28 3.08
C GLY A 30 10.31 -11.47 1.96
N LYS A 31 9.79 -11.56 0.72
CA LYS A 31 10.37 -10.86 -0.43
C LYS A 31 9.88 -9.42 -0.48
N LYS A 32 10.76 -8.49 -0.85
CA LYS A 32 10.37 -7.09 -1.09
C LYS A 32 9.39 -7.00 -2.26
N ILE A 33 8.21 -6.44 -2.02
CA ILE A 33 7.18 -6.17 -3.03
C ILE A 33 7.44 -4.81 -3.68
N GLY A 34 7.88 -3.83 -2.89
CA GLY A 34 8.09 -2.47 -3.35
C GLY A 34 8.34 -1.52 -2.19
N ARG A 35 8.14 -0.22 -2.45
CA ARG A 35 8.22 0.84 -1.44
C ARG A 35 6.95 1.67 -1.51
N ALA A 36 6.28 1.87 -0.39
CA ALA A 36 5.01 2.59 -0.36
C ALA A 36 4.82 3.39 0.92
N LEU A 37 4.03 4.45 0.80
CA LEU A 37 3.48 5.16 1.95
C LEU A 37 2.11 4.55 2.30
N LEU A 38 1.95 4.16 3.56
CA LEU A 38 0.68 3.71 4.12
C LEU A 38 0.05 4.86 4.92
N LEU A 39 -1.11 5.34 4.49
CA LEU A 39 -1.82 6.43 5.15
C LEU A 39 -3.23 5.98 5.58
N PRO A 40 -3.50 5.87 6.89
CA PRO A 40 -4.87 5.68 7.37
C PRO A 40 -5.65 6.98 7.18
N TRP A 41 -6.75 6.93 6.44
CA TRP A 41 -7.61 8.08 6.18
C TRP A 41 -9.06 7.65 5.96
N ARG A 42 -10.00 8.25 6.72
CA ARG A 42 -11.45 7.99 6.64
C ARG A 42 -11.82 6.49 6.64
N GLY A 43 -11.25 5.74 7.59
CA GLY A 43 -11.51 4.31 7.74
C GLY A 43 -10.91 3.41 6.65
N LYS A 44 -10.04 3.96 5.78
CA LYS A 44 -9.34 3.22 4.73
C LYS A 44 -7.83 3.38 4.89
N ILE A 45 -7.07 2.36 4.49
CA ILE A 45 -5.62 2.46 4.37
C ILE A 45 -5.31 2.76 2.91
N HIS A 46 -4.74 3.93 2.66
CA HIS A 46 -4.30 4.33 1.33
C HIS A 46 -2.85 3.88 1.16
N VAL A 47 -2.59 3.15 0.09
CA VAL A 47 -1.26 2.70 -0.31
C VAL A 47 -0.82 3.55 -1.49
N ILE A 48 0.25 4.33 -1.33
CA ILE A 48 0.72 5.29 -2.34
C ILE A 48 2.12 4.91 -2.81
N GLY A 49 2.33 4.94 -4.12
CA GLY A 49 3.65 4.74 -4.75
C GLY A 49 4.01 3.27 -5.04
N LEU A 50 3.05 2.34 -4.87
CA LEU A 50 3.26 0.94 -5.20
C LEU A 50 2.99 0.68 -6.69
N GLU A 51 3.93 0.04 -7.38
CA GLU A 51 3.80 -0.27 -8.81
C GLU A 51 3.00 -1.55 -9.07
N ASN A 52 3.03 -2.49 -8.13
CA ASN A 52 2.38 -3.79 -8.24
C ASN A 52 1.10 -3.84 -7.39
N ALA A 53 0.09 -4.55 -7.85
CA ALA A 53 -1.10 -4.82 -7.05
C ALA A 53 -0.74 -5.71 -5.84
N VAL A 54 -1.35 -5.40 -4.69
CA VAL A 54 -1.21 -6.17 -3.45
C VAL A 54 -2.55 -6.51 -2.86
N GLN A 55 -2.58 -7.58 -2.07
CA GLN A 55 -3.71 -7.95 -1.25
C GLN A 55 -3.34 -7.81 0.24
N VAL A 56 -4.32 -7.41 1.05
CA VAL A 56 -4.19 -7.36 2.51
C VAL A 56 -4.38 -8.77 3.06
N ALA A 57 -3.54 -9.16 4.02
CA ALA A 57 -3.65 -10.41 4.74
C ALA A 57 -3.67 -10.12 6.25
N PHE A 58 -4.57 -10.76 6.97
CA PHE A 58 -4.54 -10.71 8.43
C PHE A 58 -3.42 -11.61 8.94
N VAL A 59 -2.50 -11.04 9.73
CA VAL A 59 -1.36 -11.76 10.27
C VAL A 59 -1.83 -12.61 11.45
N PRO A 60 -1.39 -13.89 11.57
CA PRO A 60 -1.66 -14.68 12.76
C PRO A 60 -1.12 -13.98 14.01
N GLN A 61 -1.96 -13.83 15.04
CA GLN A 61 -1.52 -13.24 16.29
C GLN A 61 -0.67 -14.25 17.06
N GLU A 62 0.54 -13.85 17.46
CA GLU A 62 1.37 -14.66 18.38
C GLU A 62 0.74 -14.76 19.78
N ARG A 63 -0.06 -13.77 20.17
CA ARG A 63 -0.75 -13.72 21.46
C ARG A 63 -2.17 -13.23 21.25
N LEU A 64 -3.14 -13.91 21.86
CA LEU A 64 -4.55 -13.56 21.76
C LEU A 64 -4.78 -12.21 22.46
N THR A 65 -4.86 -11.13 21.68
CA THR A 65 -5.16 -9.80 22.19
C THR A 65 -6.36 -9.23 21.46
N PHE A 66 -7.39 -8.83 22.20
CA PHE A 66 -8.58 -8.21 21.63
C PHE A 66 -8.33 -6.77 21.16
N TRP A 67 -7.18 -6.19 21.51
CA TRP A 67 -6.87 -4.78 21.31
C TRP A 67 -6.27 -4.47 19.92
N LYS A 68 -5.48 -5.38 19.35
CA LYS A 68 -4.78 -5.15 18.07
C LYS A 68 -4.87 -6.37 17.16
N GLN A 69 -5.02 -6.11 15.87
CA GLN A 69 -4.82 -7.10 14.82
C GLN A 69 -3.81 -6.56 13.82
N GLU A 70 -2.77 -7.34 13.56
CA GLU A 70 -1.76 -6.97 12.57
C GLU A 70 -2.24 -7.35 11.17
N ILE A 71 -1.99 -6.45 10.23
CA ILE A 71 -2.26 -6.66 8.82
C ILE A 71 -0.95 -6.63 8.06
N GLY A 72 -0.74 -7.65 7.24
CA GLY A 72 0.35 -7.76 6.30
C GLY A 72 -0.15 -7.49 4.89
N PHE A 73 0.80 -7.34 3.97
CA PHE A 73 0.53 -7.26 2.55
C PHE A 73 1.22 -8.42 1.85
N THR A 74 0.60 -8.92 0.79
CA THR A 74 1.21 -9.92 -0.09
C THR A 74 1.02 -9.49 -1.53
N ALA A 75 1.93 -9.91 -2.41
CA ALA A 75 1.78 -9.67 -3.83
C ALA A 75 0.45 -10.29 -4.32
N HIS A 76 -0.29 -9.54 -5.14
CA HIS A 76 -1.49 -10.10 -5.75
C HIS A 76 -1.08 -11.26 -6.66
N PRO A 77 -1.70 -12.45 -6.54
CA PRO A 77 -1.40 -13.55 -7.44
C PRO A 77 -1.66 -13.11 -8.88
N ARG A 78 -0.85 -13.62 -9.82
CA ARG A 78 -1.19 -13.45 -11.23
C ARG A 78 -2.55 -14.09 -11.47
N PRO A 79 -3.45 -13.44 -12.23
CA PRO A 79 -4.66 -14.09 -12.68
C PRO A 79 -4.33 -15.43 -13.34
N ASP A 80 -5.11 -16.45 -13.03
CA ASP A 80 -5.06 -17.76 -13.67
C ASP A 80 -5.79 -17.77 -15.02
N PHE A 81 -6.45 -16.66 -15.37
CA PHE A 81 -7.11 -16.42 -16.64
C PHE A 81 -6.35 -15.40 -17.51
N PRO A 82 -6.43 -15.53 -18.85
CA PRO A 82 -5.83 -14.56 -19.77
C PRO A 82 -6.49 -13.19 -19.62
N HIS A 83 -5.71 -12.13 -19.85
CA HIS A 83 -6.24 -10.76 -19.85
C HIS A 83 -7.26 -10.59 -20.98
N GLU A 84 -8.52 -10.32 -20.65
CA GLU A 84 -9.50 -9.87 -21.65
C GLU A 84 -9.08 -8.50 -22.20
N PRO A 85 -9.12 -8.29 -23.53
CA PRO A 85 -8.90 -6.98 -24.10
C PRO A 85 -9.97 -6.03 -23.55
N ARG A 86 -9.51 -4.91 -22.97
CA ARG A 86 -10.39 -3.87 -22.43
C ARG A 86 -11.23 -3.31 -23.59
N PRO A 87 -12.57 -3.16 -23.44
CA PRO A 87 -13.44 -2.63 -24.49
C PRO A 87 -13.11 -1.17 -24.85
#